data_AF-A0A8H6GYD3-F1
#
_entry.id   AF-A0A8H6GYD3-F1
#
_cell.length_a   1.000
_cell.length_b   1.000
_cell.length_c   1.000
_cell.angle_alpha   90.00
_cell.angle_beta   90.00
_cell.angle_gamma   90.00
#
_symmetry.space_group_name_H-M   'P 1'
#
loop_
_entity.id
_entity.type
_entity.pdbx_description
1 polymer ?
#
loop_
_entity_poly.entity_id
_entity_poly.type
_entity_poly.pdbx_seq_one_letter_code
_entity_poly.pdbx_strand_id
1 'polypeptide(L)'
;MSQSNDEGKILLALQALQNDPKLSIRGAASIYQVCHQKLGRRQRGMQSRCDWVPKSRKLSDLEEQIIVQFILDLDSRGFPPRLRSVEEMANRLLADRDAPPVGKRWASNFIKRHKELKTRFFRRYDYQRAKCEDPTEIRK
;
A
#
# COMPACT_ATOMS: atom_id res chain seq x y z
N MET A 1 -3.39 20.81 -1.42
CA MET A 1 -2.05 21.26 -1.84
C MET A 1 -1.38 20.11 -2.58
N SER A 2 -1.21 20.23 -3.90
CA SER A 2 -0.60 19.18 -4.71
C SER A 2 0.86 19.04 -4.32
N GLN A 3 1.25 17.92 -3.72
CA GLN A 3 2.65 17.51 -3.77
C GLN A 3 2.93 17.22 -5.25
N SER A 4 3.43 18.23 -5.97
CA SER A 4 4.04 18.04 -7.29
C SER A 4 5.07 16.93 -7.11
N ASN A 5 4.82 15.78 -7.72
CA ASN A 5 5.66 14.62 -7.57
C ASN A 5 6.93 14.87 -8.41
N ASP A 6 7.87 15.64 -7.85
CA ASP A 6 9.11 16.09 -8.50
C ASP A 6 10.01 14.92 -8.93
N GLU A 7 9.70 13.68 -8.50
CA GLU A 7 10.42 12.46 -8.86
C GLU A 7 10.50 12.25 -10.37
N GLY A 8 9.47 12.61 -11.15
CA GLY A 8 9.54 12.51 -12.62
C GLY A 8 10.64 13.40 -13.21
N LYS A 9 10.77 14.64 -12.71
CA LYS A 9 11.85 15.56 -13.13
C LYS A 9 13.22 15.07 -12.68
N ILE A 10 13.30 14.45 -11.50
CA ILE A 10 14.52 13.83 -10.99
C ILE A 10 14.96 12.68 -11.90
N LEU A 11 14.05 11.80 -12.33
CA LEU A 11 14.36 10.68 -13.22
C LEU A 11 14.88 11.17 -14.58
N LEU A 12 14.24 12.21 -15.15
CA LEU A 12 14.72 12.85 -16.38
C LEU A 12 16.12 13.46 -16.20
N ALA A 13 16.38 14.12 -15.07
CA ALA A 13 17.68 14.69 -14.75
C ALA A 13 18.77 13.61 -14.56
N LEU A 14 18.42 12.45 -13.98
CA LEU A 14 19.33 11.31 -13.88
C LEU A 14 19.65 10.72 -15.25
N GLN A 15 18.66 10.61 -16.13
CA GLN A 15 18.85 10.14 -17.49
C GLN A 15 19.75 11.09 -18.30
N ALA A 16 19.57 12.41 -18.13
CA ALA A 16 20.44 13.41 -18.74
C ALA A 16 21.91 13.28 -18.26
N LEU A 17 22.11 13.04 -16.95
CA LEU A 17 23.45 12.78 -16.40
C LEU A 17 24.08 11.48 -16.92
N GLN A 18 23.28 10.48 -17.28
CA GLN A 18 23.78 9.24 -17.89
C GLN A 18 24.16 9.45 -19.37
N ASN A 19 23.38 10.24 -20.10
CA ASN A 19 23.61 10.51 -21.52
C ASN A 19 24.78 11.47 -21.76
N ASP A 20 24.97 12.45 -20.87
CA ASP A 20 25.99 13.50 -21.01
C ASP A 20 27.05 13.43 -19.89
N PRO A 21 28.22 12.79 -20.11
CA PRO A 21 29.25 12.64 -19.08
C PRO A 21 29.93 13.97 -18.69
N LYS A 22 29.74 15.04 -19.48
CA LYS A 22 30.23 16.40 -19.17
C LYS A 22 29.26 17.20 -18.30
N LEU A 23 28.02 16.74 -18.15
CA LEU A 23 26.99 17.47 -17.42
C LEU A 23 27.20 17.29 -15.91
N SER A 24 27.32 18.41 -15.19
CA SER A 24 27.42 18.37 -13.73
C SER A 24 26.04 18.18 -13.08
N ILE A 25 26.00 17.57 -11.89
CA ILE A 25 24.77 17.41 -11.09
C ILE A 25 24.08 18.76 -10.86
N ARG A 26 24.85 19.83 -10.62
CA ARG A 26 24.29 21.19 -10.44
C ARG A 26 23.71 21.75 -11.74
N GLY A 27 24.36 21.48 -12.88
CA GLY A 27 23.85 21.85 -14.21
C GLY A 27 22.53 21.17 -14.52
N ALA A 28 22.46 19.84 -14.38
CA ALA A 28 21.23 19.07 -14.55
C ALA A 28 20.13 19.54 -13.60
N ALA A 29 20.48 19.77 -12.32
CA ALA A 29 19.54 20.29 -11.33
C ALA A 29 18.92 21.64 -11.73
N SER A 30 19.73 22.55 -12.30
CA SER A 30 19.28 23.85 -12.78
C SER A 30 18.33 23.71 -13.98
N ILE A 31 18.70 22.90 -14.98
CA ILE A 31 17.91 22.68 -16.20
C ILE A 31 16.53 22.10 -15.87
N TYR A 32 16.49 21.06 -15.04
CA TYR A 32 15.25 20.36 -14.68
C TYR A 32 14.53 20.97 -13.47
N GLN A 33 14.99 22.12 -12.96
CA GLN A 33 14.41 22.85 -11.82
C GLN A 33 14.20 21.96 -10.58
N VAL A 34 15.18 21.11 -10.28
CA VAL A 34 15.17 20.21 -9.12
C VAL A 34 16.31 20.57 -8.16
N CYS A 35 16.10 20.37 -6.87
CA CYS A 35 17.15 20.61 -5.88
C CYS A 35 18.34 19.65 -6.14
N HIS A 36 19.54 20.21 -6.36
CA HIS A 36 20.75 19.41 -6.62
C HIS A 36 21.04 18.39 -5.51
N GLN A 37 20.68 18.69 -4.25
CA GLN A 37 20.82 17.74 -3.15
C GLN A 37 19.87 16.55 -3.30
N LYS A 38 18.60 16.77 -3.72
CA LYS A 38 17.66 15.68 -3.99
C LYS A 38 18.18 14.80 -5.13
N LEU A 39 18.64 15.41 -6.23
CA LEU A 39 19.21 14.71 -7.38
C LEU A 39 20.43 13.87 -6.98
N GLY A 40 21.38 14.46 -6.23
CA GLY A 40 22.57 13.74 -5.77
C GLY A 40 22.27 12.61 -4.77
N ARG A 41 21.20 12.72 -3.96
CA ARG A 41 20.74 11.60 -3.11
C ARG A 41 20.22 10.45 -3.98
N ARG A 42 19.45 10.75 -5.03
CA ARG A 42 18.86 9.77 -5.93
C ARG A 42 19.91 9.07 -6.79
N GLN A 43 20.92 9.80 -7.26
CA GLN A 43 22.07 9.23 -7.95
C GLN A 43 22.84 8.23 -7.07
N ARG A 44 22.90 8.45 -5.75
CA ARG A 44 23.46 7.52 -4.76
C ARG A 44 22.55 6.34 -4.41
N GLY A 45 21.40 6.19 -5.08
CA GLY A 45 20.46 5.10 -4.86
C GLY A 45 19.52 5.30 -3.66
N MET A 46 19.46 6.48 -3.03
CA MET A 46 18.43 6.72 -2.01
C MET A 46 17.05 6.83 -2.67
N GLN A 47 16.16 5.92 -2.29
CA GLN A 47 14.76 5.94 -2.71
C GLN A 47 14.01 7.15 -2.16
N SER A 48 12.89 7.48 -2.81
CA SER A 48 11.96 8.47 -2.25
C SER A 48 11.31 7.97 -0.99
N ARG A 49 10.85 8.88 -0.14
CA ARG A 49 10.05 8.50 1.04
C ARG A 49 8.73 7.83 0.62
N CYS A 50 8.19 8.18 -0.54
CA CYS A 50 6.98 7.57 -1.09
C CYS A 50 7.23 6.12 -1.53
N ASP A 51 8.40 5.86 -2.10
CA ASP A 51 8.78 4.54 -2.60
C ASP A 51 9.48 3.68 -1.53
N TRP A 52 9.78 4.27 -0.37
CA TRP A 52 10.47 3.60 0.72
C TRP A 52 9.60 2.48 1.30
N VAL A 53 10.08 1.25 1.17
CA VAL A 53 9.43 0.09 1.80
C VAL A 53 9.78 0.06 3.30
N PRO A 54 8.79 0.13 4.21
CA PRO A 54 9.06 0.07 5.64
C PRO A 54 9.70 -1.27 6.03
N LYS A 55 10.74 -1.24 6.89
CA LYS A 55 11.37 -2.47 7.43
C LYS A 55 10.40 -3.40 8.16
N SER A 56 9.27 -2.86 8.62
CA SER A 56 8.21 -3.63 9.27
C SER A 56 7.32 -4.41 8.29
N ARG A 57 7.53 -4.27 6.98
CA ARG A 57 6.78 -5.02 5.97
C ARG A 57 7.25 -6.47 5.98
N LYS A 58 6.37 -7.36 6.44
CA LYS A 58 6.65 -8.80 6.61
C LYS A 58 6.50 -9.60 5.32
N LEU A 59 5.71 -9.09 4.36
CA LEU A 59 5.38 -9.76 3.11
C LEU A 59 5.97 -8.99 1.92
N SER A 60 6.29 -9.73 0.86
CA SER A 60 6.68 -9.22 -0.46
C SER A 60 5.49 -8.60 -1.20
N ASP A 61 5.77 -7.81 -2.24
CA ASP A 61 4.73 -7.23 -3.09
C ASP A 61 3.80 -8.29 -3.69
N LEU A 62 4.36 -9.42 -4.12
CA LEU A 62 3.60 -10.54 -4.68
C LEU A 62 2.65 -11.16 -3.65
N GLU A 63 3.15 -11.44 -2.43
CA GLU A 63 2.33 -12.01 -1.36
C GLU A 63 1.21 -11.05 -0.94
N GLU A 64 1.51 -9.74 -0.88
CA GLU A 64 0.46 -8.75 -0.59
C GLU A 64 -0.60 -8.69 -1.70
N GLN A 65 -0.21 -8.82 -2.98
CA GLN A 65 -1.14 -8.90 -4.10
C GLN A 65 -2.04 -10.13 -4.03
N ILE A 66 -1.50 -11.30 -3.65
CA ILE A 66 -2.28 -12.53 -3.46
C ILE A 66 -3.34 -12.33 -2.37
N ILE A 67 -2.97 -11.71 -1.24
CA ILE A 67 -3.92 -11.41 -0.17
C ILE A 67 -4.99 -10.43 -0.63
N VAL A 68 -4.64 -9.40 -1.41
CA VAL A 68 -5.62 -8.47 -1.99
C VAL A 68 -6.60 -9.21 -2.89
N GLN A 69 -6.11 -10.02 -3.84
CA GLN A 69 -6.96 -10.82 -4.73
C GLN A 69 -7.89 -11.76 -3.95
N PHE A 70 -7.37 -12.42 -2.91
CA PHE A 70 -8.17 -13.26 -2.04
C PHE A 70 -9.31 -12.48 -1.36
N ILE A 71 -9.05 -11.26 -0.87
CA ILE A 71 -10.10 -10.42 -0.28
C ILE A 71 -11.14 -10.01 -1.33
N LEU A 72 -10.72 -9.70 -2.54
CA LEU A 72 -11.62 -9.32 -3.64
C LEU A 72 -12.50 -10.51 -4.07
N ASP A 73 -11.95 -11.71 -4.12
CA ASP A 73 -12.68 -12.95 -4.42
C ASP A 73 -13.70 -13.25 -3.32
N LEU A 74 -13.34 -13.14 -2.03
CA LEU A 74 -14.28 -13.30 -0.92
C LEU A 74 -15.47 -12.34 -1.01
N ASP A 75 -15.20 -11.07 -1.31
CA ASP A 75 -16.22 -10.03 -1.45
C ASP A 75 -17.13 -10.30 -2.66
N SER A 76 -16.57 -10.79 -3.77
CA SER A 76 -17.36 -11.17 -4.96
C SER A 76 -18.34 -12.31 -4.70
N ARG A 77 -18.03 -13.20 -3.75
CA ARG A 77 -18.88 -14.30 -3.31
C ARG A 77 -19.91 -13.89 -2.26
N GLY A 78 -19.95 -12.60 -1.89
CA GLY A 78 -20.86 -12.08 -0.86
C GLY A 78 -20.39 -12.34 0.58
N PHE A 79 -19.16 -12.81 0.79
CA PHE A 79 -18.62 -13.01 2.13
C PHE A 79 -17.84 -11.77 2.59
N PRO A 80 -18.29 -11.11 3.67
CA PRO A 80 -17.61 -9.92 4.17
C PRO A 80 -16.19 -10.29 4.66
N PRO A 81 -15.12 -9.66 4.14
CA PRO A 81 -13.78 -9.96 4.59
C PRO A 81 -13.59 -9.52 6.05
N ARG A 82 -13.05 -10.42 6.89
CA ARG A 82 -12.76 -10.14 8.31
C ARG A 82 -11.27 -9.87 8.49
N LEU A 83 -10.91 -9.00 9.44
CA LEU A 83 -9.50 -8.74 9.77
C LEU A 83 -8.75 -10.03 10.14
N ARG A 84 -9.43 -10.92 10.87
CA ARG A 84 -8.89 -12.21 11.29
C ARG A 84 -8.59 -13.14 10.11
N SER A 85 -9.44 -13.18 9.09
CA SER A 85 -9.19 -14.05 7.92
C SER A 85 -8.00 -13.54 7.10
N VAL A 86 -7.80 -12.23 7.03
CA VAL A 86 -6.62 -11.62 6.40
C VAL A 86 -5.34 -11.95 7.17
N GLU A 87 -5.41 -11.89 8.50
CA GLU A 87 -4.31 -12.27 9.38
C GLU A 87 -3.95 -13.76 9.25
N GLU A 88 -4.95 -14.64 9.24
CA GLU A 88 -4.75 -16.09 9.05
C GLU A 88 -4.13 -16.41 7.69
N MET A 89 -4.58 -15.76 6.60
CA MET A 89 -3.98 -15.94 5.28
C MET A 89 -2.51 -15.49 5.25
N ALA A 90 -2.21 -14.32 5.83
CA ALA A 90 -0.84 -13.82 5.92
C ALA A 90 0.06 -14.76 6.74
N ASN A 91 -0.45 -15.29 7.85
CA ASN A 91 0.30 -16.22 8.69
C ASN A 91 0.55 -17.57 8.00
N ARG A 92 -0.37 -18.05 7.14
CA ARG A 92 -0.13 -19.25 6.32
C ARG A 92 1.04 -19.03 5.36
N LEU A 93 1.04 -17.93 4.62
CA LEU A 93 2.15 -17.58 3.72
C LEU A 93 3.49 -17.44 4.45
N LEU A 94 3.47 -16.90 5.67
CA LEU A 94 4.69 -16.80 6.49
C LEU A 94 5.13 -18.15 7.04
N ALA A 95 4.20 -19.02 7.43
CA ALA A 95 4.50 -20.36 7.91
C ALA A 95 5.16 -21.21 6.80
N ASP A 96 4.70 -21.09 5.56
CA ASP A 96 5.31 -21.76 4.40
C ASP A 96 6.76 -21.30 4.14
N ARG A 97 7.17 -20.16 4.71
CA ARG A 97 8.52 -19.58 4.60
C ARG A 97 9.32 -19.69 5.90
N ASP A 98 8.85 -20.45 6.88
CA ASP A 98 9.43 -20.56 8.22
C ASP A 98 9.65 -19.19 8.91
N ALA A 99 8.76 -18.23 8.64
CA ALA A 99 8.82 -16.87 9.16
C ALA A 99 7.89 -16.66 10.37
N PRO A 100 8.25 -15.76 11.30
CA PRO A 100 7.42 -15.48 12.47
C PRO A 100 6.09 -14.82 12.05
N PRO A 101 5.00 -15.07 12.79
CA PRO A 101 3.66 -14.59 12.44
C PRO A 101 3.57 -13.06 12.47
N VAL A 102 2.54 -12.53 11.80
CA VAL A 102 2.25 -11.10 11.81
C VAL A 102 1.78 -10.63 13.19
N GLY A 103 2.05 -9.36 13.51
CA GLY A 103 1.60 -8.78 14.78
C GLY A 103 0.12 -8.37 14.76
N LYS A 104 -0.49 -8.24 15.95
CA LYS A 104 -1.92 -7.91 16.15
C LYS A 104 -2.46 -6.71 15.34
N ARG A 105 -1.64 -5.68 15.09
CA ARG A 105 -2.05 -4.47 14.34
C ARG A 105 -1.84 -4.59 12.83
N TRP A 106 -1.19 -5.66 12.37
CA TRP A 106 -0.74 -5.81 11.00
C TRP A 106 -1.90 -5.80 10.01
N ALA A 107 -2.95 -6.60 10.22
CA ALA A 107 -4.11 -6.66 9.31
C ALA A 107 -4.80 -5.30 9.16
N SER A 108 -4.95 -4.56 10.27
CA SER A 108 -5.54 -3.21 10.23
C SER A 108 -4.67 -2.20 9.47
N ASN A 109 -3.35 -2.30 9.61
CA ASN A 109 -2.41 -1.44 8.89
C ASN A 109 -2.33 -1.83 7.42
N PHE A 110 -2.43 -3.12 7.10
CA PHE A 110 -2.47 -3.64 5.73
C PHE A 110 -3.62 -3.00 4.96
N ILE A 111 -4.84 -3.02 5.50
CA ILE A 111 -6.02 -2.42 4.86
C ILE A 111 -5.91 -0.90 4.76
N LYS A 112 -5.30 -0.23 5.76
CA LYS A 112 -5.06 1.22 5.69
C LYS A 112 -4.10 1.61 4.57
N ARG A 113 -3.13 0.76 4.24
CA ARG A 113 -2.19 0.99 3.12
C ARG A 113 -2.86 0.78 1.77
N HIS A 114 -3.69 -0.25 1.65
CA HIS A 114 -4.38 -0.62 0.41
C HIS A 114 -5.73 0.07 0.31
N LYS A 115 -5.76 1.26 -0.31
CA LYS A 115 -6.98 2.09 -0.44
C LYS A 115 -8.14 1.35 -1.13
N GLU A 116 -7.84 0.43 -2.03
CA GLU A 116 -8.79 -0.42 -2.75
C GLU A 116 -9.63 -1.31 -1.82
N LEU A 117 -9.07 -1.68 -0.67
CA LEU A 117 -9.72 -2.54 0.32
C LEU A 117 -10.56 -1.75 1.32
N LYS A 118 -10.37 -0.43 1.43
CA LYS A 118 -10.98 0.40 2.48
C LYS A 118 -12.51 0.40 2.47
N THR A 119 -13.13 0.25 1.30
CA THR A 119 -14.59 0.29 1.12
C THR A 119 -15.27 -1.07 1.33
N ARG A 120 -14.50 -2.17 1.30
CA ARG A 120 -15.04 -3.55 1.30
C ARG A 120 -15.14 -4.17 2.70
N PHE A 121 -14.40 -3.64 3.67
CA PHE A 121 -14.58 -4.06 5.06
C PHE A 121 -15.86 -3.45 5.61
N PHE A 122 -16.84 -4.32 5.87
CA PHE A 122 -18.13 -3.92 6.42
C PHE A 122 -17.96 -3.10 7.70
N ARG A 123 -18.71 -2.00 7.78
CA ARG A 123 -19.04 -1.40 9.07
C ARG A 123 -19.95 -2.37 9.81
N ARG A 124 -19.76 -2.50 11.12
CA ARG A 124 -20.63 -3.30 12.00
C ARG A 124 -22.09 -3.01 11.65
N TYR A 125 -22.82 -4.03 11.24
CA TYR A 125 -24.25 -3.89 10.95
C TYR A 125 -24.96 -3.42 12.23
N ASP A 126 -25.81 -2.41 12.12
CA ASP A 126 -26.53 -1.90 13.29
C ASP A 126 -27.52 -2.97 13.75
N TYR A 127 -27.31 -3.48 14.95
CA TYR A 127 -28.13 -4.54 15.53
C TYR A 127 -29.58 -4.11 15.71
N GLN A 128 -29.82 -2.83 15.98
CA GLN A 128 -31.17 -2.27 16.05
C GLN A 128 -31.85 -2.37 14.67
N ARG A 129 -31.11 -2.11 13.59
CA ARG A 129 -31.61 -2.22 12.22
C ARG A 129 -31.96 -3.66 11.85
N ALA A 130 -31.10 -4.63 12.22
CA ALA A 130 -31.39 -6.05 12.01
C ALA A 130 -32.71 -6.48 12.68
N LYS A 131 -32.96 -6.02 13.91
CA LYS A 131 -34.21 -6.29 14.62
C LYS A 131 -35.45 -5.70 13.93
N CYS A 132 -35.32 -4.53 13.31
CA CYS A 132 -36.42 -3.90 12.59
C CYS A 132 -36.71 -4.52 11.21
N GLU A 133 -35.84 -5.40 10.70
CA GLU A 133 -36.00 -6.10 9.43
C GLU A 133 -36.66 -7.48 9.59
N ASP A 134 -36.85 -7.94 10.84
CA ASP A 134 -37.56 -9.17 11.13
C ASP A 134 -39.06 -9.03 10.76
N PRO A 135 -39.61 -9.88 9.86
CA PRO A 135 -41.00 -9.78 9.40
C PRO A 135 -42.03 -9.88 10.53
N THR A 136 -41.64 -10.52 11.64
CA THR A 136 -42.46 -10.68 12.86
C THR A 136 -42.62 -9.39 13.66
N GLU A 137 -41.64 -8.49 13.61
CA GLU A 137 -41.71 -7.18 14.27
C GLU A 137 -42.38 -6.12 13.37
N ILE A 138 -42.29 -6.24 12.04
CA ILE A 138 -42.94 -5.32 11.07
C ILE A 138 -44.47 -5.48 11.03
N ARG A 139 -44.99 -6.66 11.38
CA ARG A 139 -46.42 -6.99 11.33
C ARG A 139 -47.21 -6.65 12.61
N LYS A 140 -46.57 -6.08 13.64
CA LYS A 140 -47.23 -5.60 14.86
C LYS A 140 -47.63 -4.14 14.71
#